data_AF-A0A5B8VYU6-F1
#
_entry.id   AF-A0A5B8VYU6-F1
#
_cell.length_a   1.000
_cell.length_b   1.000
_cell.length_c   1.000
_cell.angle_alpha   90.00
_cell.angle_beta   90.00
_cell.angle_gamma   90.00
#
_symmetry.space_group_name_H-M   'P 1'
#
loop_
_entity.id
_entity.type
_entity.pdbx_description
1 polymer ?
#
loop_
_entity_poly.entity_id
_entity_poly.type
_entity_poly.pdbx_seq_one_letter_code
_entity_poly.pdbx_strand_id
1 'polypeptide(L)'
;MEPIKTQRPTVGWKAQLDDGSDFFTEEAIAASDVLLDNYLAALQAATNERTIWKAIETVVKGFDELNIKHDYFIETMEREDLAEFIQKAAEAAGLFYDGDVTEEWREEW
;
A
#
# COMPACT_ATOMS: atom_id res chain seq x y z
N MET A 1 12.82 0.15 -8.99
CA MET A 1 11.67 0.74 -8.27
C MET A 1 10.78 1.58 -9.18
N GLU A 2 11.31 2.35 -10.15
CA GLU A 2 10.46 3.10 -11.10
C GLU A 2 9.33 2.31 -11.80
N PRO A 3 9.53 1.03 -12.22
CA PRO A 3 8.45 0.25 -12.84
C PRO A 3 7.27 -0.06 -11.91
N ILE A 4 7.53 -0.10 -10.60
CA ILE A 4 6.50 -0.37 -9.58
C ILE A 4 5.68 0.89 -9.31
N LYS A 5 6.29 2.09 -9.42
CA LYS A 5 5.57 3.35 -9.17
C LYS A 5 4.38 3.56 -10.11
N THR A 6 4.43 3.02 -11.33
CA THR A 6 3.33 3.11 -12.30
C THR A 6 2.24 2.07 -12.09
N GLN A 7 2.42 1.13 -11.16
CA GLN A 7 1.47 0.04 -10.85
C GLN A 7 0.78 0.25 -9.50
N ARG A 8 0.78 1.48 -8.98
CA ARG A 8 0.14 1.76 -7.70
C ARG A 8 -1.37 1.58 -7.79
N PRO A 9 -2.00 1.06 -6.72
CA PRO A 9 -3.45 0.90 -6.69
C PRO A 9 -4.18 2.25 -6.73
N THR A 10 -3.58 3.31 -6.18
CA THR A 10 -4.08 4.69 -6.23
C THR A 10 -4.31 5.22 -7.65
N VAL A 11 -3.64 4.68 -8.68
CA VAL A 11 -3.91 5.02 -10.08
C VAL A 11 -5.30 4.57 -10.50
N GLY A 12 -5.68 3.35 -10.13
CA GLY A 12 -7.03 2.81 -10.38
C GLY A 12 -8.08 3.57 -9.59
N TRP A 13 -7.81 3.86 -8.31
CA TRP A 13 -8.73 4.62 -7.45
C TRP A 13 -8.98 6.03 -7.98
N LYS A 14 -7.93 6.71 -8.46
CA LYS A 14 -8.06 8.04 -9.07
C LYS A 14 -8.86 8.00 -10.36
N ALA A 15 -8.65 6.99 -11.21
CA ALA A 15 -9.46 6.82 -12.41
C ALA A 15 -10.96 6.64 -12.09
N GLN A 16 -11.28 5.83 -11.07
CA GLN A 16 -12.67 5.65 -10.62
C GLN A 16 -13.27 6.96 -10.10
N LEU A 17 -12.51 7.74 -9.31
CA LEU A 17 -12.95 9.06 -8.83
C LEU A 17 -13.19 10.03 -9.99
N ASP A 18 -12.29 10.07 -10.98
CA ASP A 18 -12.41 10.92 -12.16
C ASP A 18 -13.60 10.53 -13.05
N ASP A 19 -13.98 9.25 -13.05
CA ASP A 19 -15.19 8.71 -13.69
C ASP A 19 -16.47 8.96 -12.87
N GLY A 20 -16.36 9.64 -11.72
CA GLY A 20 -17.50 10.09 -10.90
C GLY A 20 -17.88 9.17 -9.75
N SER A 21 -17.01 8.23 -9.37
CA SER A 21 -17.16 7.45 -8.13
C SER A 21 -17.14 8.36 -6.91
N ASP A 22 -18.03 8.12 -5.95
CA ASP A 22 -18.08 8.76 -4.63
C ASP A 22 -17.38 7.93 -3.54
N PHE A 23 -16.84 6.77 -3.90
CA PHE A 23 -16.19 5.84 -2.97
C PHE A 23 -14.83 6.36 -2.48
N PHE A 24 -14.07 7.05 -3.34
CA PHE A 24 -12.79 7.63 -2.98
C PHE A 24 -12.88 9.15 -2.80
N THR A 25 -11.97 9.69 -1.99
CA THR A 25 -11.75 11.14 -1.91
C THR A 25 -10.35 11.49 -2.40
N GLU A 26 -10.16 12.70 -2.92
CA GLU A 26 -8.82 13.17 -3.30
C GLU A 26 -7.86 13.16 -2.09
N GLU A 27 -8.36 13.45 -0.88
CA GLU A 27 -7.55 13.41 0.34
C GLU A 27 -7.08 11.99 0.67
N ALA A 28 -7.97 11.00 0.63
CA ALA A 28 -7.62 9.61 0.92
C ALA A 28 -6.62 9.06 -0.11
N ILE A 29 -6.81 9.36 -1.40
CA ILE A 29 -5.88 8.95 -2.47
C ILE A 29 -4.51 9.59 -2.27
N ALA A 30 -4.47 10.92 -2.03
CA ALA A 30 -3.21 11.62 -1.82
C ALA A 30 -2.45 11.13 -0.58
N ALA A 31 -3.16 10.86 0.51
CA ALA A 31 -2.57 10.30 1.73
C ALA A 31 -2.01 8.89 1.49
N SER A 32 -2.75 8.06 0.76
CA SER A 32 -2.30 6.73 0.34
C SER A 32 -1.04 6.80 -0.52
N ASP A 33 -0.98 7.72 -1.49
CA ASP A 33 0.21 7.91 -2.32
C ASP A 33 1.45 8.30 -1.51
N VAL A 34 1.30 9.20 -0.54
CA VAL A 34 2.40 9.57 0.38
C VAL A 34 2.89 8.37 1.16
N LEU A 35 1.97 7.55 1.68
CA LEU A 35 2.30 6.35 2.44
C LEU A 35 3.06 5.32 1.58
N LEU A 36 2.59 5.10 0.34
CA LEU A 36 3.25 4.22 -0.62
C LEU A 36 4.62 4.77 -1.06
N ASP A 37 4.77 6.08 -1.25
CA ASP A 37 6.09 6.69 -1.54
C ASP A 37 7.08 6.48 -0.40
N ASN A 38 6.64 6.66 0.85
CA ASN A 38 7.47 6.43 2.03
C ASN A 38 7.89 4.96 2.14
N TYR A 39 6.96 4.03 1.87
CA TYR A 39 7.24 2.60 1.82
C TYR A 39 8.31 2.27 0.76
N LEU A 40 8.15 2.76 -0.47
CA LEU A 40 9.13 2.55 -1.53
C LEU A 40 10.50 3.18 -1.22
N ALA A 41 10.53 4.31 -0.52
CA ALA A 41 11.77 4.92 -0.07
C ALA A 41 12.45 4.06 1.02
N ALA A 42 11.68 3.53 1.96
CA ALA A 42 12.17 2.63 3.00
C ALA A 42 12.74 1.33 2.42
N LEU A 43 12.07 0.75 1.41
CA LEU A 43 12.58 -0.42 0.68
C LEU A 43 13.90 -0.14 -0.05
N GLN A 44 14.06 1.03 -0.66
CA GLN A 44 15.33 1.41 -1.31
C GLN A 44 16.49 1.56 -0.31
N ALA A 45 16.18 1.99 0.92
CA ALA A 45 17.16 2.13 1.99
C ALA A 45 17.38 0.81 2.77
N ALA A 46 16.56 -0.21 2.54
CA ALA A 46 16.66 -1.49 3.23
C ALA A 46 17.95 -2.22 2.84
N THR A 47 18.61 -2.80 3.84
CA THR A 47 19.89 -3.53 3.65
C THR A 47 19.77 -5.02 3.94
N ASN A 48 18.63 -5.46 4.46
CA ASN A 48 18.32 -6.83 4.82
C ASN A 48 16.80 -7.03 4.97
N GLU A 49 16.37 -8.29 5.05
CA GLU A 49 14.95 -8.65 5.18
C GLU A 49 14.27 -8.03 6.40
N ARG A 50 14.96 -7.88 7.54
CA ARG A 50 14.38 -7.24 8.73
C ARG A 50 13.95 -5.81 8.44
N THR A 51 14.77 -5.04 7.72
CA THR A 51 14.41 -3.67 7.33
C THR A 51 13.27 -3.63 6.32
N ILE A 52 13.13 -4.66 5.46
CA ILE A 52 12.01 -4.79 4.53
C ILE A 52 10.71 -5.08 5.31
N TRP A 53 10.73 -6.08 6.20
CA TRP A 53 9.58 -6.39 7.07
C TRP A 53 9.15 -5.20 7.91
N LYS A 54 10.10 -4.41 8.42
CA LYS A 54 9.75 -3.18 9.16
C LYS A 54 9.05 -2.15 8.27
N ALA A 55 9.46 -2.02 7.01
CA ALA A 55 8.78 -1.15 6.05
C ALA A 55 7.36 -1.65 5.75
N ILE A 56 7.17 -2.98 5.64
CA ILE A 56 5.86 -3.61 5.44
C ILE A 56 4.95 -3.36 6.64
N GLU A 57 5.38 -3.65 7.86
CA GLU A 57 4.61 -3.34 9.08
C GLU A 57 4.20 -1.86 9.12
N THR A 58 5.13 -0.96 8.79
CA THR A 58 4.88 0.49 8.83
C THR A 58 3.82 0.91 7.83
N VAL A 59 3.88 0.39 6.59
CA VAL A 59 2.91 0.75 5.55
C VAL A 59 1.53 0.16 5.86
N VAL A 60 1.45 -1.08 6.36
CA VAL A 60 0.19 -1.75 6.69
C VAL A 60 -0.54 -1.01 7.82
N LYS A 61 0.17 -0.69 8.90
CA LYS A 61 -0.40 0.09 10.02
C LYS A 61 -0.80 1.50 9.61
N GLY A 62 -0.05 2.12 8.69
CA GLY A 62 -0.44 3.40 8.11
C GLY A 62 -1.76 3.31 7.34
N PHE A 63 -2.02 2.19 6.67
CA PHE A 63 -3.30 1.96 5.99
C PHE A 63 -4.42 1.66 6.97
N ASP A 64 -4.20 0.96 8.08
CA ASP A 64 -5.19 0.83 9.16
C ASP A 64 -5.65 2.22 9.65
N GLU A 65 -4.69 3.10 9.95
CA GLU A 65 -4.97 4.47 10.40
C GLU A 65 -5.71 5.30 9.34
N LEU A 66 -5.30 5.20 8.07
CA LEU A 66 -5.98 5.89 6.97
C LEU A 66 -7.39 5.36 6.76
N ASN A 67 -7.61 4.05 6.87
CA ASN A 67 -8.92 3.46 6.67
C ASN A 67 -9.91 4.00 7.69
N ILE A 68 -9.53 4.04 8.97
CA ILE A 68 -10.33 4.62 10.06
C ILE A 68 -10.58 6.12 9.82
N LYS A 69 -9.55 6.86 9.41
CA LYS A 69 -9.65 8.33 9.22
C LYS A 69 -10.57 8.71 8.07
N HIS A 70 -10.66 7.88 7.04
CA HIS A 70 -11.35 8.16 5.79
C HIS A 70 -12.60 7.29 5.58
N ASP A 71 -13.36 7.05 6.65
CA ASP A 71 -14.66 6.36 6.65
C ASP A 71 -14.63 4.96 6.02
N TYR A 72 -13.57 4.19 6.27
CA TYR A 72 -13.41 2.80 5.84
C TYR A 72 -13.46 2.59 4.32
N PHE A 73 -12.73 3.43 3.57
CA PHE A 73 -12.66 3.37 2.10
C PHE A 73 -11.88 2.16 1.53
N ILE A 74 -11.25 1.34 2.37
CA ILE A 74 -10.57 0.12 1.96
C ILE A 74 -11.50 -1.07 2.20
N GLU A 75 -12.02 -1.62 1.11
CA GLU A 75 -12.82 -2.85 1.11
C GLU A 75 -12.00 -4.02 0.55
N THR A 76 -12.68 -5.10 0.13
CA THR A 76 -12.03 -6.33 -0.33
C THR A 76 -11.14 -6.10 -1.56
N MET A 77 -11.58 -5.29 -2.52
CA MET A 77 -10.82 -5.06 -3.77
C MET A 77 -9.58 -4.21 -3.50
N GLU A 78 -9.74 -3.10 -2.77
CA GLU A 78 -8.66 -2.18 -2.43
C GLU A 78 -7.61 -2.88 -1.57
N ARG A 79 -8.04 -3.78 -0.68
CA ARG A 79 -7.14 -4.61 0.13
C ARG A 79 -6.30 -5.54 -0.74
N GLU A 80 -6.92 -6.25 -1.69
CA GLU A 80 -6.21 -7.15 -2.60
C GLU A 80 -5.18 -6.38 -3.46
N ASP A 81 -5.60 -5.25 -4.01
CA ASP A 81 -4.77 -4.33 -4.79
C ASP A 81 -3.54 -3.83 -4.00
N LEU A 82 -3.74 -3.42 -2.75
CA LEU A 82 -2.68 -2.96 -1.87
C LEU A 82 -1.74 -4.11 -1.42
N ALA A 83 -2.30 -5.26 -1.05
CA ALA A 83 -1.50 -6.42 -0.63
C ALA A 83 -0.60 -6.90 -1.77
N GLU A 84 -1.15 -6.99 -2.99
CA GLU A 84 -0.38 -7.36 -4.18
C GLU A 84 0.73 -6.34 -4.47
N PHE A 85 0.43 -5.04 -4.37
CA PHE A 85 1.43 -3.99 -4.57
C PHE A 85 2.57 -4.08 -3.53
N ILE A 86 2.23 -4.22 -2.26
CA ILE A 86 3.21 -4.30 -1.16
C ILE A 86 4.09 -5.54 -1.34
N GLN A 87 3.50 -6.69 -1.68
CA GLN A 87 4.25 -7.91 -1.94
C GLN A 87 5.23 -7.76 -3.11
N LYS A 88 4.77 -7.30 -4.28
CA LYS A 88 5.63 -7.10 -5.46
C LYS A 88 6.77 -6.12 -5.18
N ALA A 89 6.52 -5.08 -4.39
CA ALA A 89 7.54 -4.12 -4.00
C ALA A 89 8.58 -4.73 -3.06
N ALA A 90 8.14 -5.52 -2.07
CA ALA A 90 9.04 -6.25 -1.17
C ALA A 90 9.90 -7.28 -1.91
N GLU A 91 9.31 -8.02 -2.85
CA GLU A 91 10.03 -8.97 -3.72
C GLU A 91 11.10 -8.27 -4.55
N ALA A 92 10.79 -7.09 -5.12
CA ALA A 92 11.76 -6.28 -5.84
C ALA A 92 12.89 -5.74 -4.94
N ALA A 93 12.65 -5.64 -3.62
CA ALA A 93 13.67 -5.32 -2.62
C ALA A 93 14.46 -6.56 -2.14
N GLY A 94 14.13 -7.76 -2.63
CA GLY A 94 14.84 -9.00 -2.34
C GLY A 94 14.21 -9.88 -1.26
N LEU A 95 12.98 -9.58 -0.81
CA LEU A 95 12.24 -10.44 0.12
C LEU A 95 11.35 -11.42 -0.64
N PHE A 96 11.66 -12.71 -0.58
CA PHE A 96 10.82 -13.77 -1.14
C PHE A 96 10.04 -14.46 -0.03
N TYR A 97 8.72 -14.33 -0.06
CA TYR A 97 7.82 -14.89 0.94
C TYR A 97 6.65 -15.59 0.26
N ASP A 98 6.37 -16.83 0.67
CA ASP A 98 5.27 -17.65 0.17
C ASP A 98 4.06 -17.44 1.10
N GLY A 99 3.28 -16.38 0.83
CA GLY A 99 2.13 -15.95 1.62
C GLY A 99 1.80 -14.46 1.42
N ASP A 100 0.81 -13.95 2.15
CA ASP A 100 0.47 -12.52 2.18
C ASP A 100 1.36 -11.81 3.20
N VAL A 101 2.29 -10.99 2.71
CA VAL A 101 3.24 -10.26 3.54
C VAL A 101 2.58 -9.24 4.49
N THR A 102 1.29 -8.92 4.29
CA THR A 102 0.58 -7.95 5.11
C THR A 102 -0.26 -8.59 6.21
N GLU A 103 -0.48 -9.91 6.16
CA GLU A 103 -1.42 -10.64 7.02
C GLU A 103 -1.13 -10.46 8.52
N GLU A 104 0.15 -10.43 8.93
CA GLU A 104 0.54 -10.33 10.34
C GLU A 104 0.13 -9.00 10.99
N TRP A 105 0.07 -7.91 10.22
CA TRP A 105 -0.11 -6.56 10.76
C TRP A 105 -1.44 -5.91 10.37
N ARG A 106 -2.26 -6.60 9.59
CA ARG A 106 -3.55 -6.11 9.13
C ARG A 106 -4.57 -6.24 10.26
N GLU A 107 -5.05 -5.11 10.77
CA GLU A 107 -6.06 -5.08 11.83
C GLU A 107 -7.42 -4.56 11.32
N GLU A 108 -7.41 -3.52 10.48
CA GLU A 108 -8.56 -2.66 10.20
C GLU A 108 -8.85 -2.42 8.70
N TRP A 109 -8.16 -3.10 7.77
CA TRP A 109 -8.48 -3.08 6.33
C TRP A 109 -8.45 -4.45 5.66
#